data_AF-A0A2N5KRQ6-F1
#
_entry.id   AF-A0A2N5KRQ6-F1
#
_cell.length_a   1.000
_cell.length_b   1.000
_cell.length_c   1.000
_cell.angle_alpha   90.00
_cell.angle_beta   90.00
_cell.angle_gamma   90.00
#
_symmetry.space_group_name_H-M   'P 1'
#
loop_
_entity.id
_entity.type
_entity.pdbx_description
1 polymer ?
#
loop_
_entity_poly.entity_id
_entity_poly.type
_entity_poly.pdbx_seq_one_letter_code
_entity_poly.pdbx_strand_id
1 'polypeptide(L)' 'MSREVRSERLRGLMERLRVGAVLLRRPANFAWYTNGADNKVDRSSPVGVASLLVTGDAEYVVADNIEAARMRDEETP' A
#
# COMPACT_ATOMS: atom_id res chain seq x y z
N MET A 1 14.38 1.39 7.88
CA MET A 1 13.82 0.03 7.80
C MET A 1 13.54 -0.27 6.34
N SER A 2 13.88 -1.46 5.85
CA SER A 2 13.62 -1.85 4.47
C SER A 2 12.13 -2.22 4.28
N ARG A 3 11.67 -2.35 3.04
CA ARG A 3 10.30 -2.78 2.73
C ARG A 3 10.04 -4.19 3.23
N GLU A 4 11.04 -5.06 3.15
CA GLU A 4 11.00 -6.46 3.59
C GLU A 4 10.67 -6.54 5.09
N VAL A 5 11.35 -5.76 5.93
CA VAL A 5 11.09 -5.72 7.38
C VAL A 5 9.65 -5.27 7.69
N ARG A 6 9.10 -4.33 6.91
CA ARG A 6 7.70 -3.90 7.06
C ARG A 6 6.71 -4.96 6.59
N SER A 7 7.03 -5.65 5.50
CA SER A 7 6.26 -6.78 4.95
C SER A 7 6.18 -7.92 5.96
N GLU A 8 7.32 -8.35 6.51
CA GLU A 8 7.40 -9.38 7.55
C GLU A 8 6.59 -9.01 8.79
N ARG A 9 6.73 -7.76 9.26
CA ARG A 9 5.94 -7.27 10.41
C ARG A 9 4.43 -7.31 10.13
N LEU A 10 4.01 -6.93 8.92
CA LEU A 10 2.60 -6.92 8.54
C LEU A 10 2.06 -8.35 8.39
N ARG A 11 2.84 -9.26 7.79
CA ARG A 11 2.49 -10.68 7.67
C ARG A 11 2.38 -11.38 9.03
N GLY A 12 3.30 -11.10 9.97
CA GLY A 12 3.16 -11.60 11.34
C GLY A 12 1.90 -11.09 12.06
N LEU A 13 1.47 -9.84 11.77
CA LEU A 13 0.18 -9.35 12.24
C LEU A 13 -1.00 -10.08 11.58
N MET A 14 -0.92 -10.33 10.27
CA MET A 14 -1.94 -11.07 9.52
C MET A 14 -2.15 -12.49 10.08
N GLU A 15 -1.07 -13.21 10.34
CA GLU A 15 -1.10 -14.54 10.96
C GLU A 15 -1.79 -14.50 12.33
N ARG A 16 -1.40 -13.54 13.18
CA ARG A 16 -1.95 -13.38 14.53
C ARG A 16 -3.44 -13.03 14.53
N LEU A 17 -3.89 -12.27 13.53
CA LEU A 17 -5.29 -11.89 13.34
C LEU A 17 -6.09 -12.90 12.49
N ARG A 18 -5.44 -13.92 11.92
CA ARG A 18 -6.03 -14.92 11.02
C ARG A 18 -6.74 -14.31 9.81
N VAL A 19 -6.10 -13.34 9.17
CA VAL A 19 -6.59 -12.70 7.94
C VAL A 19 -5.70 -13.02 6.75
N GLY A 20 -6.29 -13.21 5.57
CA GLY A 20 -5.54 -13.56 4.35
C GLY A 20 -4.85 -12.38 3.67
N ALA A 21 -5.30 -11.15 3.94
CA ALA A 21 -4.74 -9.95 3.34
C ALA A 21 -5.01 -8.70 4.18
N VAL A 22 -4.23 -7.64 3.95
CA VAL A 22 -4.44 -6.30 4.49
C VAL A 22 -4.46 -5.28 3.35
N LEU A 23 -5.44 -4.38 3.38
CA LEU A 23 -5.55 -3.26 2.45
C LEU A 23 -5.21 -1.94 3.15
N LEU A 24 -4.11 -1.31 2.76
CA LEU A 24 -3.66 -0.02 3.28
C LEU A 24 -4.17 1.12 2.39
N ARG A 25 -5.23 1.79 2.84
CA ARG A 25 -5.88 2.89 2.09
C ARG A 25 -5.50 4.29 2.56
N ARG A 26 -5.08 4.42 3.82
CA ARG A 26 -4.72 5.72 4.42
C ARG A 26 -3.35 6.16 3.90
N PRO A 27 -3.17 7.43 3.52
CA PRO A 27 -1.89 7.92 2.98
C PRO A 27 -0.70 7.66 3.89
N ALA A 28 -0.87 7.84 5.21
CA ALA A 28 0.20 7.55 6.18
C ALA A 28 0.65 6.08 6.17
N ASN A 29 -0.29 5.14 5.99
CA ASN A 29 0.02 3.72 5.96
C ASN A 29 0.66 3.32 4.62
N PHE A 30 0.17 3.89 3.52
CA PHE A 30 0.73 3.68 2.19
C PHE A 30 2.19 4.15 2.16
N ALA A 31 2.45 5.42 2.51
CA ALA A 31 3.79 6.00 2.56
C ALA A 31 4.72 5.25 3.54
N TRP A 32 4.22 4.84 4.71
CA TRP A 32 5.01 4.04 5.64
C TRP A 32 5.51 2.74 4.99
N TYR A 33 4.66 2.05 4.25
CA TYR A 33 4.98 0.77 3.63
C TYR A 33 5.93 0.92 2.43
N THR A 34 5.63 1.87 1.54
CA THR A 34 6.30 2.10 0.24
C THR A 34 7.59 2.92 0.36
N ASN A 35 8.03 3.24 1.58
CA ASN A 35 9.18 4.11 1.82
C ASN A 35 9.00 5.56 1.36
N GLY A 36 7.77 6.07 1.45
CA GLY A 36 7.45 7.49 1.26
C GLY A 36 6.61 7.82 0.04
N ALA A 37 6.24 6.83 -0.78
CA ALA A 37 5.42 7.08 -1.98
C ALA A 37 4.07 7.71 -1.62
N ASP A 38 3.59 8.64 -2.46
CA ASP A 38 2.30 9.30 -2.29
C ASP A 38 1.20 8.56 -3.05
N ASN A 39 0.01 8.49 -2.44
CA ASN A 39 -1.18 7.91 -3.07
C ASN A 39 -2.34 8.91 -3.12
N LYS A 40 -2.10 10.19 -2.84
CA LYS A 40 -3.13 11.23 -2.81
C LYS A 40 -3.13 12.05 -4.09
N VAL A 41 -4.33 12.38 -4.54
CA VAL A 41 -4.57 13.52 -5.45
C VAL A 41 -5.22 14.65 -4.65
N ASP A 42 -6.30 14.32 -3.94
CA ASP A 42 -6.93 15.22 -2.97
C ASP A 42 -6.26 15.07 -1.59
N ARG A 43 -5.66 16.16 -1.09
CA ARG A 43 -5.00 16.20 0.22
C ARG A 43 -5.98 16.27 1.40
N SER A 44 -7.24 16.58 1.16
CA SER A 44 -8.30 16.60 2.18
C SER A 44 -8.95 15.23 2.38
N SER A 45 -8.83 14.33 1.41
CA SER A 45 -9.39 12.98 1.49
C SER A 45 -8.68 12.12 2.55
N PRO A 46 -9.43 11.36 3.37
CA PRO A 46 -8.84 10.44 4.35
C PRO A 46 -8.22 9.18 3.73
N VAL A 47 -8.47 8.94 2.43
CA VAL A 47 -7.96 7.78 1.66
C VAL A 47 -7.34 8.25 0.35
N GLY A 48 -6.32 7.53 -0.10
CA GLY A 48 -5.69 7.80 -1.40
C GLY A 48 -6.49 7.23 -2.58
N VAL A 49 -6.09 7.65 -3.78
CA VAL A 49 -6.60 7.13 -5.07
C VAL A 49 -6.02 5.75 -5.40
N ALA A 50 -4.88 5.40 -4.78
CA ALA A 50 -4.30 4.07 -4.82
C ALA A 50 -4.26 3.45 -3.42
N SER A 51 -4.41 2.13 -3.36
CA SER A 51 -4.30 1.35 -2.12
C SER A 51 -3.26 0.26 -2.27
N LEU A 52 -2.58 -0.08 -1.18
CA LEU A 52 -1.66 -1.22 -1.18
C LEU A 52 -2.36 -2.45 -0.60
N LEU A 53 -2.44 -3.52 -1.37
CA LEU A 53 -2.90 -4.83 -0.92
C LEU A 53 -1.68 -5.71 -0.64
N VAL A 54 -1.56 -6.17 0.60
CA VAL A 54 -0.52 -7.14 1.00
C VAL A 54 -1.19 -8.46 1.32
N THR A 55 -0.75 -9.51 0.63
CA THR A 55 -1.15 -10.91 0.87
C THR A 55 0.01 -11.67 1.51
N GLY A 56 -0.19 -12.95 1.81
CA GLY A 56 0.87 -13.81 2.36
C GLY A 56 2.06 -13.98 1.39
N ASP A 57 1.81 -13.88 0.09
CA ASP A 57 2.73 -14.22 -0.99
C ASP A 57 3.09 -13.03 -1.90
N ALA A 58 2.25 -12.01 -1.98
CA ALA A 58 2.38 -10.93 -2.95
C ALA A 58 1.96 -9.56 -2.40
N GLU A 59 2.28 -8.53 -3.17
CA GLU A 59 1.99 -7.14 -2.86
C GLU A 59 1.51 -6.44 -4.13
N TYR A 60 0.42 -5.70 -4.05
CA TYR A 60 -0.21 -5.06 -5.20
C TYR A 60 -0.55 -3.60 -4.90
N VAL A 61 -0.37 -2.74 -5.90
CA VAL A 61 -1.00 -1.42 -5.94
C VAL A 61 -2.33 -1.57 -6.67
N VAL A 62 -3.42 -1.23 -5.98
CA VAL A 62 -4.78 -1.27 -6.51
C VAL A 62 -5.25 0.16 -6.70
N ALA A 63 -5.57 0.51 -7.94
CA ALA A 63 -6.09 1.80 -8.36
C ALA A 63 -7.01 1.60 -9.57
N ASP A 64 -7.79 2.62 -9.94
CA ASP A 64 -8.52 2.59 -11.21
C ASP A 64 -7.56 2.68 -12.42
N ASN A 65 -8.08 2.53 -13.64
CA ASN A 65 -7.24 2.50 -14.84
C ASN A 65 -6.49 3.83 -15.09
N ILE A 66 -7.04 4.96 -14.62
CA ILE A 66 -6.42 6.28 -14.79
C ILE A 66 -5.25 6.40 -13.81
N GLU A 67 -5.49 6.10 -12.54
CA GLU A 67 -4.51 6.26 -11.47
C GLU A 67 -3.47 5.14 -11.45
N ALA A 68 -3.80 3.94 -11.92
CA ALA A 68 -2.83 2.85 -12.05
C ALA A 68 -1.73 3.16 -13.07
N ALA A 69 -2.07 3.89 -14.16
CA ALA A 69 -1.05 4.36 -15.11
C ALA A 69 -0.12 5.38 -14.44
N ARG A 70 -0.69 6.39 -13.79
CA ARG A 70 0.08 7.41 -13.06
C ARG A 70 0.95 6.83 -11.96
N MET A 71 0.45 5.88 -11.16
CA MET A 71 1.26 5.25 -10.10
C MET A 71 2.48 4.51 -10.65
N ARG A 72 2.35 3.85 -11.81
CA ARG A 72 3.50 3.20 -12.47
C ARG A 72 4.53 4.20 -12.98
N ASP A 73 4.07 5.35 -13.46
CA ASP A 73 4.95 6.36 -14.03
C ASP A 73 5.61 7.25 -12.95
N GLU A 74 4.90 7.53 -11.85
CA GLU A 74 5.27 8.52 -10.84
C GLU A 74 5.90 7.90 -9.56
N GLU A 75 5.38 6.78 -9.05
CA GLU A 75 5.59 6.37 -7.64
C GLU A 75 6.11 4.93 -7.46
N THR A 76 5.90 4.04 -8.45
CA THR A 76 6.36 2.65 -8.38
C THR A 76 6.83 2.18 -9.76
N PRO A 77 8.10 1.78 -9.96
CA PRO A 77 8.52 1.13 -11.20
C PRO A 77 7.84 -0.23 -11.41
#